data_AF-A0A524IR42-F1
#
_entry.id   AF-A0A524IR42-F1
#
_cell.length_a   1.000
_cell.length_b   1.000
_cell.length_c   1.000
_cell.angle_alpha   90.00
_cell.angle_beta   90.00
_cell.angle_gamma   90.00
#
_symmetry.space_group_name_H-M   'P 1'
#
loop_
_entity.id
_entity.type
_entity.pdbx_description
1 polymer ?
#
loop_
_entity_poly.entity_id
_entity_poly.type
_entity_poly.pdbx_seq_one_letter_code
_entity_poly.pdbx_strand_id
1 'polypeptide(L)'
;SAEVTRRISEHPNIMLLTGEVTAIPDGPAIIATGPLTSDALSQSVRTLLGEQNLAFFDAIAPIFSRESIDENVTFAASRYGKGGADYLNCPLDQNTYEAFIDALLAADVHQGHDWDQVPYFEGCLPIEVMARRGRETLRFGPMRPVGLLDPETGRQHHAVAQLRMEDRAGQMWNLVGFQTRLKISEQLKVFRMIPGLEEAEFLRFGAIHRNSYLNFPARLTAHGAVEGREDLLFAGQLTGVEGYTESIVSGLLAGLNLDRILTGEQPLIPPPTTMIGGLYRYLREADPANFQPMNANFGLLDPLPERVKGGRKARRAALSRRAQEQINVWWAESVSRPGVS
;
A
#
# COMPACT_ATOMS: atom_id res chain seq x y z
N SER A 1 -3.30 -18.12 -3.19
CA SER A 1 -4.17 -17.87 -4.36
C SER A 1 -5.00 -19.10 -4.72
N ALA A 2 -4.42 -20.31 -4.84
CA ALA A 2 -5.12 -21.52 -5.29
C ALA A 2 -6.47 -21.82 -4.61
N GLU A 3 -6.55 -21.71 -3.28
CA GLU A 3 -7.82 -21.95 -2.55
C GLU A 3 -8.90 -20.92 -2.87
N VAL A 4 -8.54 -19.65 -3.08
CA VAL A 4 -9.50 -18.61 -3.48
C VAL A 4 -10.03 -18.89 -4.88
N THR A 5 -9.13 -19.21 -5.83
CA THR A 5 -9.50 -19.60 -7.18
C THR A 5 -10.44 -20.81 -7.19
N ARG A 6 -10.13 -21.84 -6.40
CA ARG A 6 -10.97 -23.04 -6.26
C ARG A 6 -12.37 -22.69 -5.76
N ARG A 7 -12.47 -21.96 -4.65
CA ARG A 7 -13.77 -21.56 -4.08
C ARG A 7 -14.62 -20.73 -5.04
N ILE A 8 -14.02 -19.82 -5.80
CA ILE A 8 -14.72 -19.02 -6.81
C ILE A 8 -15.20 -19.90 -7.96
N SER A 9 -14.32 -20.75 -8.49
CA SER A 9 -14.61 -21.56 -9.68
C SER A 9 -15.64 -22.67 -9.42
N GLU A 10 -15.73 -23.16 -8.18
CA GLU A 10 -16.65 -24.23 -7.78
C GLU A 10 -17.97 -23.69 -7.19
N HIS A 11 -18.13 -22.37 -7.03
CA HIS A 11 -19.33 -21.82 -6.42
C HIS A 11 -20.53 -21.87 -7.39
N PRO A 12 -21.69 -22.44 -7.00
CA PRO A 12 -22.81 -22.68 -7.92
C PRO A 12 -23.42 -21.39 -8.50
N ASN A 13 -23.29 -20.27 -7.77
CA ASN A 13 -23.81 -18.96 -8.20
C ASN A 13 -22.75 -18.06 -8.85
N ILE A 14 -21.54 -18.57 -9.15
CA ILE A 14 -20.49 -17.78 -9.81
C ILE A 14 -20.13 -18.45 -11.13
N MET A 15 -20.24 -17.70 -12.22
CA MET A 15 -19.72 -18.09 -13.52
C MET A 15 -18.41 -17.35 -13.80
N LEU A 16 -17.31 -18.08 -13.90
CA LEU A 16 -16.01 -17.50 -14.20
C LEU A 16 -15.80 -17.42 -15.72
N LEU A 17 -15.69 -16.19 -16.23
CA LEU A 17 -15.32 -15.92 -17.63
C LEU A 17 -13.89 -15.38 -17.68
N THR A 18 -13.04 -15.98 -18.52
CA THR A 18 -11.66 -15.53 -18.71
C THR A 18 -11.56 -14.72 -19.99
N GLY A 19 -11.13 -13.47 -19.87
CA GLY A 19 -10.96 -12.55 -21.00
C GLY A 19 -10.74 -11.13 -20.53
N GLU A 20 -10.34 -10.26 -21.46
CA GLU A 20 -10.25 -8.83 -21.19
C GLU A 20 -11.63 -8.18 -21.34
N VAL A 21 -12.06 -7.42 -20.34
CA VAL A 21 -13.22 -6.53 -20.43
C VAL A 21 -12.70 -5.16 -20.88
N THR A 22 -13.04 -4.74 -22.09
CA THR A 22 -12.50 -3.51 -22.71
C THR A 22 -13.43 -2.31 -22.60
N ALA A 23 -14.68 -2.51 -22.17
CA ALA A 23 -15.68 -1.46 -22.02
C ALA A 23 -16.50 -1.67 -20.73
N ILE A 24 -17.05 -0.59 -20.20
CA ILE A 24 -17.95 -0.65 -19.04
C ILE A 24 -19.24 -1.40 -19.44
N PRO A 25 -19.67 -2.41 -18.65
CA PRO A 25 -20.92 -3.12 -18.92
C PRO A 25 -22.15 -2.20 -18.85
N ASP A 26 -23.14 -2.48 -19.71
CA ASP A 26 -24.42 -1.76 -19.70
C ASP A 26 -25.26 -2.07 -18.45
N GLY A 27 -25.17 -3.30 -17.95
CA GLY A 27 -25.88 -3.74 -16.75
C GLY A 27 -25.14 -3.49 -15.44
N PRO A 28 -25.70 -3.97 -14.31
CA PRO A 28 -25.11 -3.82 -12.99
C PRO A 28 -23.72 -4.45 -12.92
N ALA A 29 -22.74 -3.71 -12.38
CA ALA A 29 -21.35 -4.14 -12.40
C ALA A 29 -20.52 -3.58 -11.24
N ILE A 30 -19.48 -4.34 -10.85
CA ILE A 30 -18.41 -3.86 -9.98
C ILE A 30 -17.10 -3.89 -10.76
N ILE A 31 -16.46 -2.73 -10.91
CA ILE A 31 -15.14 -2.62 -11.53
C ILE A 31 -14.07 -2.67 -10.44
N ALA A 32 -13.29 -3.76 -10.41
CA ALA A 32 -12.27 -4.02 -9.39
C ALA A 32 -10.95 -4.53 -10.01
N THR A 33 -10.50 -3.88 -11.10
CA THR A 33 -9.35 -4.33 -11.91
C THR A 33 -7.97 -4.00 -11.32
N GLY A 34 -7.94 -3.26 -10.20
CA GLY A 34 -6.71 -2.98 -9.47
C GLY A 34 -5.82 -1.93 -10.16
N PRO A 35 -4.52 -1.87 -9.81
CA PRO A 35 -3.60 -0.82 -10.27
C PRO A 35 -3.29 -0.85 -11.77
N LEU A 36 -3.38 -2.02 -12.39
CA LEU A 36 -2.98 -2.28 -13.76
C LEU A 36 -4.20 -2.47 -14.67
N THR A 37 -5.23 -1.63 -14.48
CA THR A 37 -6.38 -1.58 -15.38
C THR A 37 -5.91 -1.40 -16.81
N SER A 38 -6.40 -2.23 -17.74
CA SER A 38 -5.97 -2.16 -19.15
C SER A 38 -6.28 -0.81 -19.78
N ASP A 39 -5.53 -0.45 -20.83
CA ASP A 39 -5.69 0.85 -21.50
C ASP A 39 -7.10 1.04 -22.06
N ALA A 40 -7.70 -0.02 -22.63
CA ALA A 40 -9.04 0.03 -23.20
C ALA A 40 -10.10 0.33 -22.13
N LEU A 41 -10.09 -0.42 -21.02
CA LEU A 41 -11.05 -0.18 -19.94
C LEU A 41 -10.79 1.16 -19.24
N SER A 42 -9.53 1.54 -19.05
CA SER A 42 -9.15 2.85 -18.52
C SER A 42 -9.73 3.98 -19.36
N GLN A 43 -9.69 3.86 -20.69
CA GLN A 43 -10.29 4.85 -21.59
C GLN A 43 -11.82 4.89 -21.49
N SER A 44 -12.47 3.73 -21.34
CA SER A 44 -13.92 3.67 -21.11
C SER A 44 -14.31 4.36 -19.79
N VAL A 45 -13.53 4.15 -18.71
CA VAL A 45 -13.75 4.78 -17.40
C VAL A 45 -13.52 6.29 -17.46
N ARG A 46 -12.45 6.75 -18.12
CA ARG A 46 -12.21 8.20 -18.35
C ARG A 46 -13.36 8.88 -19.05
N THR A 47 -13.90 8.23 -20.08
CA THR A 47 -15.02 8.75 -20.87
C THR A 47 -16.27 8.87 -20.02
N LEU A 48 -16.58 7.85 -19.21
CA LEU A 48 -17.73 7.87 -18.31
C LEU A 48 -17.62 8.97 -17.23
N LEU A 49 -16.46 9.08 -16.59
CA LEU A 49 -16.27 9.97 -15.45
C LEU A 49 -15.89 11.40 -15.84
N GLY A 50 -15.61 11.66 -17.12
CA GLY A 50 -15.12 12.96 -17.58
C GLY A 50 -13.77 13.32 -16.98
N GLU A 51 -12.90 12.33 -16.74
CA GLU A 51 -11.55 12.51 -16.20
C GLU A 51 -10.49 12.33 -17.28
N GLN A 52 -9.55 13.27 -17.36
CA GLN A 52 -8.41 13.13 -18.26
C GLN A 52 -7.27 12.29 -17.66
N ASN A 53 -7.16 12.25 -16.32
CA ASN A 53 -6.06 11.59 -15.62
C ASN A 53 -6.56 10.53 -14.62
N LEU A 54 -6.27 9.27 -14.90
CA LEU A 54 -6.41 8.14 -13.97
C LEU A 54 -5.03 7.58 -13.64
N ALA A 55 -4.28 8.24 -12.75
CA ALA A 55 -2.99 7.70 -12.30
C ALA A 55 -2.41 8.37 -11.08
N PHE A 56 -1.90 7.55 -10.17
CA PHE A 56 -0.85 7.91 -9.23
C PHE A 56 0.36 7.01 -9.49
N PHE A 57 1.45 7.28 -8.80
CA PHE A 57 2.70 6.56 -8.97
C PHE A 57 3.07 5.87 -7.66
N ASP A 58 3.39 4.58 -7.77
CA ASP A 58 3.91 3.77 -6.66
C ASP A 58 5.33 3.32 -7.00
N ALA A 59 6.23 3.42 -6.04
CA ALA A 59 7.62 3.06 -6.22
C ALA A 59 7.85 1.65 -5.68
N ILE A 60 8.70 0.87 -6.32
CA ILE A 60 9.13 -0.45 -5.83
C ILE A 60 10.62 -0.43 -5.52
N ALA A 61 11.00 -1.20 -4.50
CA ALA A 61 12.37 -1.35 -4.07
C ALA A 61 13.10 -2.48 -4.83
N PRO A 62 14.44 -2.44 -4.89
CA PRO A 62 15.25 -3.52 -5.44
C PRO A 62 15.14 -4.83 -4.65
N ILE A 63 15.34 -5.94 -5.36
CA ILE A 63 15.49 -7.29 -4.80
C ILE A 63 16.87 -7.83 -5.16
N PHE A 64 17.52 -8.42 -4.17
CA PHE A 64 18.85 -9.02 -4.26
C PHE A 64 18.80 -10.55 -4.13
N SER A 65 19.79 -11.21 -4.74
CA SER A 65 20.04 -12.64 -4.56
C SER A 65 20.69 -12.91 -3.21
N ARG A 66 20.16 -13.88 -2.46
CA ARG A 66 20.68 -14.26 -1.14
C ARG A 66 22.16 -14.63 -1.16
N GLU A 67 22.56 -15.41 -2.16
CA GLU A 67 23.93 -15.96 -2.27
C GLU A 67 24.99 -14.89 -2.52
N SER A 68 24.58 -13.69 -2.95
CA SER A 68 25.46 -12.58 -3.29
C SER A 68 25.60 -11.53 -2.17
N ILE A 69 24.83 -11.66 -1.08
CA ILE A 69 24.89 -10.75 0.07
C ILE A 69 26.03 -11.19 1.00
N ASP A 70 26.92 -10.27 1.40
CA ASP A 70 28.02 -10.59 2.31
C ASP A 70 27.52 -10.71 3.76
N GLU A 71 27.33 -11.96 4.18
CA GLU A 71 26.88 -12.32 5.52
C GLU A 71 27.91 -12.05 6.62
N ASN A 72 29.18 -11.83 6.28
CA ASN A 72 30.19 -11.47 7.28
C ASN A 72 30.02 -10.02 7.76
N VAL A 73 29.28 -9.20 7.01
CA VAL A 73 29.00 -7.79 7.33
C VAL A 73 27.57 -7.61 7.84
N THR A 74 26.60 -8.32 7.26
CA THR A 74 25.21 -8.22 7.67
C THR A 74 24.92 -9.02 8.94
N PHE A 75 23.88 -8.64 9.69
CA PHE A 75 23.44 -9.43 10.85
C PHE A 75 21.93 -9.72 10.81
N ALA A 76 21.55 -10.93 11.21
CA ALA A 76 20.14 -11.34 11.31
C ALA A 76 19.54 -10.83 12.62
N ALA A 77 18.55 -9.94 12.54
CA ALA A 77 17.85 -9.43 13.72
C ALA A 77 16.49 -8.82 13.36
N SER A 78 15.52 -9.08 14.24
CA SER A 78 14.23 -8.41 14.24
C SER A 78 14.20 -7.29 15.28
N ARG A 79 13.46 -6.20 15.01
CA ARG A 79 13.36 -5.08 15.95
C ARG A 79 12.81 -5.53 17.30
N TYR A 80 13.49 -5.14 18.38
CA TYR A 80 13.16 -5.49 19.77
C TYR A 80 13.12 -6.99 20.06
N GLY A 81 13.76 -7.82 19.22
CA GLY A 81 13.70 -9.28 19.34
C GLY A 81 12.30 -9.87 19.12
N LYS A 82 11.38 -9.13 18.50
CA LYS A 82 10.00 -9.57 18.23
C LYS A 82 9.81 -9.87 16.75
N GLY A 83 10.29 -11.02 16.30
CA GLY A 83 10.15 -11.51 14.93
C GLY A 83 11.06 -12.71 14.66
N GLY A 84 10.77 -13.47 13.60
CA GLY A 84 11.60 -14.59 13.13
C GLY A 84 12.89 -14.14 12.45
N ALA A 85 13.59 -15.09 11.81
CA ALA A 85 14.85 -14.88 11.09
C ALA A 85 14.67 -14.23 9.70
N ASP A 86 13.58 -13.49 9.48
CA ASP A 86 13.14 -13.05 8.15
C ASP A 86 13.81 -11.73 7.68
N TYR A 87 14.73 -11.18 8.49
CA TYR A 87 15.40 -9.91 8.22
C TYR A 87 16.91 -10.03 8.36
N LEU A 88 17.62 -9.49 7.36
CA LEU A 88 19.05 -9.20 7.41
C LEU A 88 19.23 -7.69 7.50
N ASN A 89 20.23 -7.26 8.26
CA ASN A 89 20.47 -5.87 8.56
C ASN A 89 21.87 -5.50 8.07
N CYS A 90 21.94 -4.54 7.16
CA CYS A 90 23.18 -3.96 6.65
C CYS A 90 23.52 -2.74 7.53
N PRO A 91 24.55 -2.82 8.39
CA PRO A 91 24.93 -1.71 9.26
C PRO A 91 25.62 -0.60 8.49
N LEU A 92 25.30 0.66 8.81
CA LEU A 92 26.07 1.82 8.37
C LEU A 92 26.59 2.59 9.58
N ASP A 93 27.87 2.96 9.53
CA ASP A 93 28.41 4.01 10.38
C ASP A 93 28.03 5.40 9.86
N GLN A 94 28.42 6.45 10.59
CA GLN A 94 28.07 7.82 10.22
C GLN A 94 28.68 8.23 8.88
N ASN A 95 29.95 7.93 8.64
CA ASN A 95 30.64 8.35 7.42
C ASN A 95 30.07 7.65 6.18
N THR A 96 29.79 6.36 6.30
CA THR A 96 29.17 5.55 5.24
C THR A 96 27.77 6.04 4.94
N TYR A 97 26.98 6.35 5.98
CA TYR A 97 25.65 6.94 5.82
C TYR A 97 25.69 8.29 5.11
N GLU A 98 26.58 9.19 5.52
CA GLU A 98 26.71 10.50 4.89
C GLU A 98 27.13 10.40 3.42
N ALA A 99 28.10 9.53 3.10
CA ALA A 99 28.52 9.26 1.73
C ALA A 99 27.40 8.63 0.88
N PHE A 100 26.63 7.71 1.46
CA PHE A 100 25.45 7.11 0.79
C PHE A 100 24.40 8.18 0.47
N ILE A 101 24.10 9.08 1.41
CA ILE A 101 23.16 10.19 1.18
C ILE A 101 23.66 11.13 0.08
N ASP A 102 24.96 11.46 0.06
CA ASP A 102 25.53 12.31 -0.98
C ASP A 102 25.42 11.68 -2.36
N ALA A 103 25.74 10.40 -2.48
CA ALA A 103 25.60 9.65 -3.72
C ALA A 103 24.13 9.58 -4.16
N LEU A 104 23.21 9.31 -3.22
CA LEU A 104 21.77 9.24 -3.49
C LEU A 104 21.19 10.58 -3.98
N LEU A 105 21.63 11.69 -3.40
CA LEU A 105 21.17 13.04 -3.79
C LEU A 105 21.75 13.50 -5.13
N ALA A 106 22.97 13.05 -5.46
CA ALA A 106 23.65 13.36 -6.72
C ALA A 106 23.22 12.46 -7.88
N ALA A 107 22.59 11.32 -7.59
CA ALA A 107 22.24 10.32 -8.58
C ALA A 107 21.13 10.77 -9.52
N ASP A 108 21.26 10.36 -10.78
CA ASP A 108 20.27 10.57 -11.82
C ASP A 108 19.01 9.73 -11.59
N VAL A 109 17.86 10.36 -11.79
CA VAL A 109 16.53 9.72 -11.79
C VAL A 109 15.95 9.66 -13.19
N HIS A 110 15.03 8.71 -13.41
CA HIS A 110 14.14 8.76 -14.56
C HIS A 110 13.27 10.03 -14.50
N GLN A 111 13.23 10.78 -15.61
CA GLN A 111 12.47 12.04 -15.75
C GLN A 111 11.29 11.87 -16.72
N GLY A 112 10.29 12.75 -16.58
CA GLY A 112 9.31 13.01 -17.65
C GLY A 112 8.08 13.78 -17.14
N HIS A 113 7.30 14.27 -18.09
CA HIS A 113 6.22 15.23 -17.86
C HIS A 113 5.13 14.76 -16.88
N ASP A 114 4.82 13.47 -16.87
CA ASP A 114 3.84 12.87 -15.92
C ASP A 114 4.43 12.69 -14.50
N TRP A 115 5.75 12.64 -14.36
CA TRP A 115 6.44 12.26 -13.11
C TRP A 115 6.77 13.44 -12.20
N ASP A 116 6.87 14.64 -12.78
CA ASP A 116 7.27 15.85 -12.06
C ASP A 116 6.06 16.67 -11.56
N GLN A 117 4.84 16.37 -12.02
CA GLN A 117 3.61 17.11 -11.68
C GLN A 117 2.59 16.34 -10.83
N VAL A 118 2.79 15.03 -10.60
CA VAL A 118 1.83 14.20 -9.85
C VAL A 118 2.32 14.00 -8.40
N PRO A 119 1.47 14.20 -7.37
CA PRO A 119 1.85 13.97 -5.98
C PRO A 119 2.25 12.51 -5.76
N TYR A 120 3.32 12.28 -5.00
CA TYR A 120 3.68 10.93 -4.54
C TYR A 120 2.78 10.49 -3.39
N PHE A 121 2.46 9.20 -3.32
CA PHE A 121 1.87 8.64 -2.12
C PHE A 121 2.89 8.68 -0.97
N GLU A 122 2.56 9.34 0.15
CA GLU A 122 3.47 9.54 1.28
C GLU A 122 3.97 8.22 1.91
N GLY A 123 3.20 7.13 1.80
CA GLY A 123 3.60 5.82 2.29
C GLY A 123 4.60 5.08 1.39
N CYS A 124 4.81 5.55 0.16
CA CYS A 124 5.71 4.92 -0.82
C CYS A 124 6.59 5.94 -1.57
N LEU A 125 7.08 6.95 -0.83
CA LEU A 125 7.99 7.95 -1.38
C LEU A 125 9.30 7.33 -1.86
N PRO A 126 9.79 7.71 -3.05
CA PRO A 126 11.13 7.32 -3.48
C PRO A 126 12.21 7.77 -2.50
N ILE A 127 13.19 6.93 -2.24
CA ILE A 127 14.22 7.15 -1.22
C ILE A 127 15.05 8.41 -1.49
N GLU A 128 15.30 8.74 -2.76
CA GLU A 128 15.97 9.98 -3.16
C GLU A 128 15.11 11.23 -2.87
N VAL A 129 13.78 11.11 -2.90
CA VAL A 129 12.86 12.20 -2.52
C VAL A 129 12.85 12.37 -1.01
N MET A 130 12.83 11.27 -0.25
CA MET A 130 12.95 11.30 1.21
C MET A 130 14.27 11.95 1.65
N ALA A 131 15.40 11.60 1.01
CA ALA A 131 16.70 12.20 1.32
C ALA A 131 16.73 13.71 1.03
N ARG A 132 16.05 14.19 -0.03
CA ARG A 132 15.95 15.63 -0.33
C ARG A 132 15.18 16.42 0.72
N ARG A 133 14.21 15.80 1.42
CA ARG A 133 13.48 16.42 2.53
C ARG A 133 14.35 16.65 3.77
N GLY A 134 15.49 15.97 3.86
CA GLY A 134 16.47 16.16 4.91
C GLY A 134 17.40 14.96 5.03
N ARG A 135 18.68 15.22 5.32
CA ARG A 135 19.72 14.17 5.40
C ARG A 135 19.42 13.12 6.46
N GLU A 136 18.73 13.48 7.54
CA GLU A 136 18.38 12.55 8.62
C GLU A 136 17.05 11.82 8.38
N THR A 137 16.31 12.18 7.33
CA THR A 137 14.96 11.63 7.07
C THR A 137 14.98 10.10 7.02
N LEU A 138 15.99 9.51 6.36
CA LEU A 138 16.08 8.06 6.23
C LEU A 138 16.33 7.37 7.58
N ARG A 139 17.09 7.98 8.50
CA ARG A 139 17.31 7.46 9.87
C ARG A 139 16.08 7.51 10.76
N PHE A 140 15.09 8.32 10.40
CA PHE A 140 13.77 8.31 11.06
C PHE A 140 12.75 7.42 10.33
N GLY A 141 13.04 7.04 9.09
CA GLY A 141 12.22 6.16 8.24
C GLY A 141 12.88 4.81 7.96
N PRO A 142 13.20 4.48 6.69
CA PRO A 142 13.60 3.14 6.27
C PRO A 142 14.96 2.68 6.83
N MET A 143 15.85 3.61 7.16
CA MET A 143 17.18 3.31 7.68
C MET A 143 17.30 3.44 9.21
N ARG A 144 16.16 3.44 9.92
CA ARG A 144 16.12 3.66 11.36
C ARG A 144 16.86 2.55 12.11
N PRO A 145 17.85 2.84 12.97
CA PRO A 145 18.58 1.81 13.70
C PRO A 145 17.87 1.37 15.00
N VAL A 146 16.91 2.17 15.48
CA VAL A 146 16.31 1.98 16.82
C VAL A 146 15.64 0.61 16.97
N GLY A 147 16.00 -0.10 18.03
CA GLY A 147 15.50 -1.43 18.34
C GLY A 147 16.24 -2.56 17.63
N LEU A 148 17.33 -2.26 16.92
CA LEU A 148 18.25 -3.25 16.34
C LEU A 148 19.58 -3.13 17.07
N LEU A 149 19.96 -4.20 17.74
CA LEU A 149 21.29 -4.37 18.30
C LEU A 149 21.95 -5.46 17.49
N ASP A 150 23.19 -5.19 17.07
CA ASP A 150 24.06 -6.19 16.50
C ASP A 150 24.25 -7.33 17.53
N PRO A 151 23.90 -8.58 17.20
CA PRO A 151 24.01 -9.71 18.13
C PRO A 151 25.45 -10.02 18.56
N GLU A 152 26.44 -9.73 17.72
CA GLU A 152 27.84 -10.01 18.00
C GLU A 152 28.49 -8.89 18.80
N THR A 153 28.22 -7.64 18.42
CA THR A 153 28.88 -6.48 19.06
C THR A 153 28.06 -5.85 20.18
N GLY A 154 26.76 -6.16 20.26
CA GLY A 154 25.81 -5.53 21.19
C GLY A 154 25.55 -4.05 20.90
N ARG A 155 26.07 -3.51 19.80
CA ARG A 155 26.01 -2.07 19.48
C ARG A 155 24.79 -1.75 18.63
N GLN A 156 24.30 -0.52 18.78
CA GLN A 156 23.36 0.07 17.84
C GLN A 156 24.14 0.91 16.82
N HIS A 157 23.98 0.63 15.53
CA HIS A 157 24.64 1.37 14.45
C HIS A 157 24.04 2.77 14.23
N HIS A 158 24.72 3.60 13.43
CA HIS A 158 24.25 4.94 13.10
C HIS A 158 22.98 4.89 12.24
N ALA A 159 22.95 4.00 11.24
CA ALA A 159 21.82 3.68 10.39
C ALA A 159 21.84 2.19 10.01
N VAL A 160 20.71 1.63 9.55
CA VAL A 160 20.61 0.23 9.12
C VAL A 160 19.71 0.12 7.91
N ALA A 161 20.19 -0.43 6.79
CA ALA A 161 19.33 -0.84 5.68
C ALA A 161 18.86 -2.28 5.92
N GLN A 162 17.55 -2.53 5.87
CA GLN A 162 16.99 -3.86 6.14
C GLN A 162 16.63 -4.58 4.85
N LEU A 163 17.01 -5.85 4.76
CA LEU A 163 16.57 -6.77 3.73
C LEU A 163 15.53 -7.72 4.34
N ARG A 164 14.47 -8.02 3.59
CA ARG A 164 13.43 -8.97 3.99
C ARG A 164 13.33 -10.09 2.97
N MET A 165 13.22 -11.32 3.46
CA MET A 165 12.93 -12.48 2.61
C MET A 165 11.59 -12.32 1.89
N GLU A 166 11.59 -12.44 0.56
CA GLU A 166 10.39 -12.29 -0.28
C GLU A 166 9.80 -13.63 -0.73
N ASP A 167 10.63 -14.66 -0.87
CA ASP A 167 10.22 -15.97 -1.36
C ASP A 167 10.35 -17.05 -0.29
N ARG A 168 9.57 -18.13 -0.47
CA ARG A 168 9.56 -19.24 0.48
C ARG A 168 10.88 -20.02 0.52
N ALA A 169 11.66 -19.99 -0.56
CA ALA A 169 12.95 -20.68 -0.63
C ALA A 169 14.10 -19.82 -0.06
N GLY A 170 13.85 -18.56 0.30
CA GLY A 170 14.83 -17.68 0.92
C GLY A 170 15.92 -17.17 -0.02
N GLN A 171 15.68 -17.20 -1.34
CA GLN A 171 16.65 -16.80 -2.36
C GLN A 171 16.55 -15.32 -2.73
N MET A 172 15.39 -14.68 -2.53
CA MET A 172 15.08 -13.33 -2.95
C MET A 172 14.87 -12.42 -1.75
N TRP A 173 15.65 -11.33 -1.68
CA TRP A 173 15.66 -10.43 -0.53
C TRP A 173 15.39 -8.98 -0.96
N ASN A 174 14.25 -8.44 -0.53
CA ASN A 174 13.83 -7.08 -0.83
C ASN A 174 14.44 -6.06 0.13
N LEU A 175 14.95 -4.96 -0.42
CA LEU A 175 15.47 -3.84 0.37
C LEU A 175 14.33 -2.96 0.89
N VAL A 176 14.04 -3.08 2.18
CA VAL A 176 12.81 -2.56 2.80
C VAL A 176 12.81 -1.03 2.83
N GLY A 177 11.84 -0.42 2.15
CA GLY A 177 11.65 1.03 2.14
C GLY A 177 12.65 1.79 1.25
N PHE A 178 13.25 1.10 0.27
CA PHE A 178 14.17 1.66 -0.72
C PHE A 178 13.52 1.77 -2.09
N GLN A 179 12.24 2.14 -2.13
CA GLN A 179 11.56 2.38 -3.39
C GLN A 179 12.21 3.55 -4.12
N THR A 180 12.35 3.52 -5.44
CA THR A 180 13.22 4.49 -6.13
C THR A 180 12.89 4.75 -7.61
N ARG A 181 13.22 5.96 -8.11
CA ARG A 181 13.29 6.33 -9.53
C ARG A 181 14.70 6.40 -10.09
N LEU A 182 15.71 6.07 -9.29
CA LEU A 182 17.09 6.10 -9.77
C LEU A 182 17.21 5.30 -11.07
N LYS A 183 17.96 5.83 -12.04
CA LYS A 183 18.30 5.06 -13.25
C LYS A 183 19.02 3.78 -12.83
N ILE A 184 18.88 2.71 -13.61
CA ILE A 184 19.47 1.39 -13.28
C ILE A 184 20.98 1.50 -12.97
N SER A 185 21.73 2.29 -13.75
CA SER A 185 23.17 2.54 -13.50
C SER A 185 23.44 3.18 -12.14
N GLU A 186 22.56 4.09 -11.71
CA GLU A 186 22.67 4.76 -10.42
C GLU A 186 22.24 3.86 -9.27
N GLN A 187 21.24 2.99 -9.45
CA GLN A 187 20.89 1.98 -8.46
C GLN A 187 22.07 1.06 -8.16
N LEU A 188 22.75 0.58 -9.21
CA LEU A 188 23.98 -0.22 -9.07
C LEU A 188 25.03 0.54 -8.27
N LYS A 189 25.31 1.79 -8.63
CA LYS A 189 26.33 2.60 -7.96
C LYS A 189 25.98 2.91 -6.51
N VAL A 190 24.77 3.38 -6.25
CA VAL A 190 24.35 3.90 -4.94
C VAL A 190 24.09 2.77 -3.95
N PHE A 191 23.37 1.72 -4.33
CA PHE A 191 23.03 0.66 -3.37
C PHE A 191 24.19 -0.28 -3.06
N ARG A 192 25.21 -0.37 -3.94
CA ARG A 192 26.47 -1.06 -3.62
C ARG A 192 27.34 -0.32 -2.59
N MET A 193 26.98 0.91 -2.22
CA MET A 193 27.62 1.59 -1.08
C MET A 193 27.08 1.13 0.27
N ILE A 194 26.01 0.32 0.29
CA ILE A 194 25.47 -0.26 1.52
C ILE A 194 26.36 -1.45 1.90
N PRO A 195 26.93 -1.47 3.13
CA PRO A 195 27.77 -2.58 3.57
C PRO A 195 27.03 -3.92 3.53
N GLY A 196 27.64 -4.91 2.90
CA GLY A 196 27.03 -6.23 2.64
C GLY A 196 26.40 -6.37 1.25
N LEU A 197 26.27 -5.27 0.49
CA LEU A 197 25.67 -5.23 -0.85
C LEU A 197 26.65 -4.82 -1.96
N GLU A 198 27.94 -4.72 -1.67
CA GLU A 198 28.99 -4.23 -2.59
C GLU A 198 28.99 -5.00 -3.91
N GLU A 199 28.89 -6.33 -3.81
CA GLU A 199 28.86 -7.25 -4.96
C GLU A 199 27.51 -7.96 -5.10
N ALA A 200 26.48 -7.49 -4.38
CA ALA A 200 25.18 -8.13 -4.43
C ALA A 200 24.56 -8.07 -5.84
N GLU A 201 24.02 -9.20 -6.27
CA GLU A 201 23.33 -9.38 -7.54
C GLU A 201 21.90 -8.86 -7.41
N PHE A 202 21.54 -7.91 -8.27
CA PHE A 202 20.18 -7.46 -8.43
C PHE A 202 19.37 -8.49 -9.22
N LEU A 203 18.41 -9.13 -8.57
CA LEU A 203 17.40 -9.95 -9.25
C LEU A 203 16.29 -9.07 -9.84
N ARG A 204 16.04 -7.91 -9.21
CA ARG A 204 15.13 -6.89 -9.72
C ARG A 204 15.58 -5.51 -9.27
N PHE A 205 15.58 -4.56 -10.20
CA PHE A 205 15.80 -3.14 -9.88
C PHE A 205 14.54 -2.50 -9.32
N GLY A 206 14.72 -1.45 -8.52
CA GLY A 206 13.63 -0.54 -8.17
C GLY A 206 13.12 0.20 -9.39
N ALA A 207 11.87 0.62 -9.35
CA ALA A 207 11.18 1.30 -10.43
C ALA A 207 9.97 2.05 -9.87
N ILE A 208 9.38 2.93 -10.67
CA ILE A 208 8.03 3.42 -10.38
C ILE A 208 7.05 2.79 -11.36
N HIS A 209 5.98 2.26 -10.80
CA HIS A 209 4.81 1.85 -11.54
C HIS A 209 3.75 2.94 -11.52
N ARG A 210 3.19 3.19 -12.69
CA ARG A 210 1.95 3.95 -12.82
C ARG A 210 0.81 3.05 -12.35
N ASN A 211 0.11 3.46 -11.31
CA ASN A 211 -1.08 2.79 -10.82
C ASN A 211 -2.30 3.62 -11.15
N SER A 212 -3.32 3.01 -11.74
CA SER A 212 -4.60 3.67 -11.99
C SER A 212 -5.43 3.75 -10.71
N TYR A 213 -5.98 4.93 -10.45
CA TYR A 213 -7.00 5.17 -9.43
C TYR A 213 -7.93 6.28 -9.91
N LEU A 214 -9.12 6.28 -9.34
CA LEU A 214 -10.19 7.25 -9.60
C LEU A 214 -10.13 8.36 -8.56
N ASN A 215 -10.52 9.57 -8.93
CA ASN A 215 -10.77 10.62 -7.96
C ASN A 215 -12.09 10.34 -7.22
N PHE A 216 -12.03 9.46 -6.22
CA PHE A 216 -13.20 9.03 -5.44
C PHE A 216 -14.06 10.20 -4.96
N PRO A 217 -13.51 11.23 -4.26
CA PRO A 217 -14.35 12.29 -3.71
C PRO A 217 -14.97 13.18 -4.80
N ALA A 218 -14.39 13.21 -6.01
CA ALA A 218 -14.95 13.98 -7.13
C ALA A 218 -15.99 13.22 -7.96
N ARG A 219 -15.87 11.89 -8.05
CA ARG A 219 -16.55 11.09 -9.08
C ARG A 219 -17.49 10.01 -8.55
N LEU A 220 -17.32 9.61 -7.30
CA LEU A 220 -18.04 8.48 -6.74
C LEU A 220 -18.93 8.89 -5.57
N THR A 221 -20.04 8.19 -5.42
CA THR A 221 -20.93 8.32 -4.25
C THR A 221 -20.24 7.80 -2.99
N ALA A 222 -20.84 8.03 -1.83
CA ALA A 222 -20.30 7.58 -0.54
C ALA A 222 -20.10 6.06 -0.41
N HIS A 223 -20.72 5.26 -1.28
CA HIS A 223 -20.58 3.80 -1.33
C HIS A 223 -19.82 3.30 -2.58
N GLY A 224 -19.25 4.21 -3.39
CA GLY A 224 -18.40 3.88 -4.52
C GLY A 224 -19.12 3.71 -5.86
N ALA A 225 -20.37 4.17 -6.00
CA ALA A 225 -21.10 4.14 -7.27
C ALA A 225 -20.86 5.40 -8.11
N VAL A 226 -21.19 5.37 -9.40
CA VAL A 226 -21.19 6.56 -10.27
C VAL A 226 -22.51 7.31 -10.13
N GLU A 227 -22.46 8.64 -10.04
CA GLU A 227 -23.67 9.46 -10.00
C GLU A 227 -24.48 9.28 -11.30
N GLY A 228 -25.78 8.94 -11.19
CA GLY A 228 -26.63 8.60 -12.32
C GLY A 228 -26.51 7.15 -12.84
N ARG A 229 -25.59 6.35 -12.29
CA ARG A 229 -25.42 4.90 -12.55
C ARG A 229 -25.15 4.18 -11.22
N GLU A 230 -26.15 4.17 -10.35
CA GLU A 230 -26.05 3.57 -9.00
C GLU A 230 -25.71 2.08 -9.02
N ASP A 231 -26.01 1.40 -10.12
CA ASP A 231 -25.72 -0.02 -10.36
C ASP A 231 -24.27 -0.30 -10.81
N LEU A 232 -23.47 0.75 -11.02
CA LEU A 232 -22.05 0.65 -11.38
C LEU A 232 -21.18 1.13 -10.24
N LEU A 233 -20.55 0.18 -9.54
CA LEU A 233 -19.66 0.44 -8.42
C LEU A 233 -18.20 0.20 -8.79
N PHE A 234 -17.30 0.91 -8.11
CA PHE A 234 -15.87 0.68 -8.14
C PHE A 234 -15.38 0.14 -6.80
N ALA A 235 -14.38 -0.75 -6.84
CA ALA A 235 -13.79 -1.33 -5.64
C ALA A 235 -12.31 -1.67 -5.83
N GLY A 236 -11.64 -2.01 -4.72
CA GLY A 236 -10.22 -2.33 -4.72
C GLY A 236 -9.36 -1.09 -4.97
N GLN A 237 -8.08 -1.30 -5.28
CA GLN A 237 -7.12 -0.20 -5.41
C GLN A 237 -7.53 0.92 -6.39
N LEU A 238 -8.37 0.62 -7.38
CA LEU A 238 -8.90 1.58 -8.33
C LEU A 238 -9.71 2.71 -7.65
N THR A 239 -10.27 2.48 -6.46
CA THR A 239 -10.99 3.51 -5.67
C THR A 239 -10.07 4.39 -4.82
N GLY A 240 -8.76 4.17 -4.86
CA GLY A 240 -7.81 4.87 -3.99
C GLY A 240 -7.64 4.24 -2.61
N VAL A 241 -8.08 3.00 -2.39
CA VAL A 241 -7.58 2.23 -1.24
C VAL A 241 -6.21 1.62 -1.58
N GLU A 242 -5.36 1.43 -0.59
CA GLU A 242 -4.07 0.77 -0.78
C GLU A 242 -3.88 -0.37 0.21
N GLY A 243 -3.46 -1.52 -0.31
CA GLY A 243 -3.27 -2.75 0.45
C GLY A 243 -4.29 -3.83 0.10
N TYR A 244 -3.87 -5.08 0.28
CA TYR A 244 -4.70 -6.25 -0.02
C TYR A 244 -5.94 -6.30 0.87
N THR A 245 -5.80 -6.01 2.17
CA THR A 245 -6.90 -6.07 3.14
C THR A 245 -7.95 -5.02 2.83
N GLU A 246 -7.51 -3.79 2.55
CA GLU A 246 -8.35 -2.66 2.18
C GLU A 246 -9.10 -2.95 0.88
N SER A 247 -8.40 -3.53 -0.10
CA SER A 247 -9.00 -3.94 -1.37
C SER A 247 -10.05 -5.04 -1.19
N ILE A 248 -9.76 -6.07 -0.39
CA ILE A 248 -10.71 -7.16 -0.09
C ILE A 248 -11.97 -6.60 0.58
N VAL A 249 -11.83 -5.74 1.58
CA VAL A 249 -12.97 -5.21 2.33
C VAL A 249 -13.79 -4.23 1.47
N SER A 250 -13.15 -3.40 0.64
CA SER A 250 -13.87 -2.55 -0.32
C SER A 250 -14.64 -3.37 -1.35
N GLY A 251 -14.08 -4.48 -1.85
CA GLY A 251 -14.76 -5.41 -2.75
C GLY A 251 -15.97 -6.08 -2.09
N LEU A 252 -15.83 -6.50 -0.83
CA LEU A 252 -16.93 -7.05 -0.03
C LEU A 252 -18.07 -6.04 0.13
N LEU A 253 -17.76 -4.78 0.47
CA LEU A 253 -18.77 -3.73 0.60
C LEU A 253 -19.44 -3.40 -0.73
N ALA A 254 -18.69 -3.35 -1.84
CA ALA A 254 -19.26 -3.13 -3.16
C ALA A 254 -20.23 -4.27 -3.55
N GLY A 255 -19.87 -5.53 -3.26
CA GLY A 255 -20.76 -6.67 -3.47
C GLY A 255 -22.06 -6.58 -2.67
N LEU A 256 -21.95 -6.28 -1.36
CA LEU A 256 -23.11 -6.09 -0.49
C LEU A 256 -23.97 -4.90 -0.92
N ASN A 257 -23.36 -3.80 -1.35
CA ASN A 257 -24.09 -2.62 -1.78
C ASN A 257 -24.77 -2.82 -3.13
N LEU A 258 -24.13 -3.52 -4.07
CA LEU A 258 -24.76 -3.86 -5.32
C LEU A 258 -25.99 -4.75 -5.11
N ASP A 259 -25.92 -5.78 -4.25
CA ASP A 259 -27.09 -6.58 -3.86
C ASP A 259 -28.22 -5.69 -3.34
N ARG A 260 -27.90 -4.82 -2.37
CA ARG A 260 -28.89 -3.91 -1.75
C ARG A 260 -29.53 -2.96 -2.76
N ILE A 261 -28.74 -2.36 -3.65
CA ILE A 261 -29.25 -1.47 -4.70
C ILE A 261 -30.20 -2.23 -5.62
N LEU A 262 -29.83 -3.44 -6.03
CA LEU A 262 -30.67 -4.29 -6.89
C LEU A 262 -31.95 -4.76 -6.19
N THR A 263 -31.95 -4.86 -4.86
CA THR A 263 -33.14 -5.18 -4.06
C THR A 263 -33.90 -3.96 -3.55
N GLY A 264 -33.54 -2.74 -3.97
CA GLY A 264 -34.20 -1.50 -3.57
C GLY A 264 -33.92 -1.06 -2.11
N GLU A 265 -32.88 -1.59 -1.50
CA GLU A 265 -32.40 -1.23 -0.17
C GLU A 265 -31.32 -0.14 -0.23
N GLN A 266 -31.20 0.62 0.85
CA GLN A 266 -30.17 1.65 0.97
C GLN A 266 -28.77 1.03 1.08
N PRO A 267 -27.76 1.57 0.37
CA PRO A 267 -26.38 1.13 0.50
C PRO A 267 -25.83 1.26 1.93
N LEU A 268 -24.95 0.35 2.28
CA LEU A 268 -24.21 0.31 3.54
C LEU A 268 -23.03 1.28 3.52
N ILE A 269 -22.90 2.03 4.60
CA ILE A 269 -21.75 2.89 4.89
C ILE A 269 -21.27 2.54 6.31
N PRO A 270 -20.05 1.98 6.47
CA PRO A 270 -19.53 1.67 7.78
C PRO A 270 -19.23 2.93 8.60
N PRO A 271 -19.34 2.88 9.94
CA PRO A 271 -19.13 4.05 10.79
C PRO A 271 -17.65 4.46 10.82
N PRO A 272 -17.33 5.78 10.82
CA PRO A 272 -15.96 6.32 10.76
C PRO A 272 -15.08 5.99 11.96
N THR A 273 -15.68 5.46 13.02
CA THR A 273 -15.01 4.94 14.20
C THR A 273 -14.41 3.54 14.00
N THR A 274 -14.74 2.86 12.90
CA THR A 274 -14.15 1.59 12.43
C THR A 274 -13.08 1.86 11.38
N MET A 275 -12.13 0.94 11.18
CA MET A 275 -11.04 1.18 10.21
C MET A 275 -11.55 1.36 8.79
N ILE A 276 -12.48 0.52 8.36
CA ILE A 276 -13.06 0.60 7.02
C ILE A 276 -13.93 1.85 6.85
N GLY A 277 -14.73 2.21 7.86
CA GLY A 277 -15.54 3.43 7.79
C GLY A 277 -14.69 4.69 7.82
N GLY A 278 -13.59 4.69 8.59
CA GLY A 278 -12.63 5.79 8.59
C GLY A 278 -11.92 5.94 7.24
N LEU A 279 -11.61 4.81 6.58
CA LEU A 279 -11.07 4.81 5.23
C LEU A 279 -12.08 5.36 4.20
N TYR A 280 -13.33 4.87 4.20
CA TYR A 280 -14.38 5.39 3.32
C TYR A 280 -14.70 6.87 3.58
N ARG A 281 -14.65 7.31 4.85
CA ARG A 281 -14.76 8.73 5.19
C ARG A 281 -13.66 9.55 4.53
N TYR A 282 -12.40 9.08 4.58
CA TYR A 282 -11.30 9.73 3.86
C TYR A 282 -11.54 9.76 2.35
N LEU A 283 -11.89 8.63 1.74
CA LEU A 283 -12.15 8.56 0.29
C LEU A 283 -13.23 9.56 -0.15
N ARG A 284 -14.24 9.80 0.67
CA ARG A 284 -15.34 10.74 0.38
C ARG A 284 -15.00 12.20 0.67
N GLU A 285 -14.26 12.47 1.74
CA GLU A 285 -14.09 13.83 2.29
C GLU A 285 -12.72 14.45 2.01
N ALA A 286 -11.77 13.67 1.47
CA ALA A 286 -10.48 14.21 1.05
C ALA A 286 -10.67 15.28 -0.03
N ASP A 287 -9.77 16.26 -0.04
CA ASP A 287 -9.75 17.32 -1.05
C ASP A 287 -9.60 16.70 -2.45
N PRO A 288 -10.60 16.85 -3.34
CA PRO A 288 -10.55 16.31 -4.69
C PRO A 288 -9.33 16.77 -5.51
N ALA A 289 -8.84 17.99 -5.28
CA ALA A 289 -7.70 18.52 -6.03
C ALA A 289 -6.38 17.85 -5.65
N ASN A 290 -6.29 17.30 -4.43
CA ASN A 290 -5.10 16.70 -3.85
C ASN A 290 -5.33 15.26 -3.39
N PHE A 291 -6.37 14.61 -3.92
CA PHE A 291 -6.76 13.27 -3.51
C PHE A 291 -5.66 12.26 -3.84
N GLN A 292 -5.31 11.44 -2.85
CA GLN A 292 -4.31 10.38 -2.98
C GLN A 292 -4.88 9.09 -2.42
N PRO A 293 -4.37 7.94 -2.87
CA PRO A 293 -4.71 6.67 -2.26
C PRO A 293 -4.37 6.63 -0.77
N MET A 294 -4.99 5.71 -0.03
CA MET A 294 -4.83 5.61 1.42
C MET A 294 -4.88 4.16 1.89
N ASN A 295 -3.95 3.82 2.79
CA ASN A 295 -3.96 2.56 3.53
C ASN A 295 -4.51 2.73 4.95
N ALA A 296 -4.86 1.61 5.57
CA ALA A 296 -5.38 1.59 6.93
C ALA A 296 -4.37 2.16 7.93
N ASN A 297 -4.76 3.21 8.65
CA ASN A 297 -3.96 3.79 9.70
C ASN A 297 -4.82 4.39 10.82
N PHE A 298 -4.29 4.46 12.05
CA PHE A 298 -5.01 4.96 13.22
C PHE A 298 -5.42 6.44 13.14
N GLY A 299 -4.91 7.21 12.17
CA GLY A 299 -5.31 8.60 11.94
C GLY A 299 -6.68 8.73 11.28
N LEU A 300 -7.16 7.68 10.62
CA LEU A 300 -8.48 7.63 9.97
C LEU A 300 -9.63 7.49 10.99
N LEU A 301 -9.34 6.92 12.15
CA LEU A 301 -10.35 6.67 13.18
C LEU A 301 -10.68 7.98 13.90
N ASP A 302 -11.98 8.21 14.08
CA ASP A 302 -12.46 9.32 14.92
C ASP A 302 -11.80 9.29 16.31
N PRO A 303 -11.53 10.44 16.93
CA PRO A 303 -10.90 10.48 18.24
C PRO A 303 -11.73 9.74 19.29
N LEU A 304 -11.05 9.24 20.33
CA LEU A 304 -11.74 8.72 21.51
C LEU A 304 -12.38 9.90 22.26
N PRO A 305 -13.59 9.73 22.84
CA PRO A 305 -14.26 10.79 23.59
C PRO A 305 -13.43 11.24 24.81
N GLU A 306 -12.67 10.31 25.41
CA GLU A 306 -11.83 10.57 26.57
C GLU A 306 -10.35 10.38 26.29
N ARG A 307 -9.53 11.14 27.01
CA ARG A 307 -8.07 11.03 26.94
C ARG A 307 -7.60 9.76 27.65
N VAL A 308 -7.01 8.83 26.89
CA VAL A 308 -6.42 7.60 27.43
C VAL A 308 -5.05 7.86 28.05
N LYS A 309 -4.89 7.49 29.33
CA LYS A 309 -3.57 7.46 30.03
C LYS A 309 -2.78 6.23 29.56
N GLY A 310 -1.44 6.32 29.49
CA GLY A 310 -0.57 5.23 29.02
C GLY A 310 0.02 5.41 27.61
N GLY A 311 -0.04 6.62 27.07
CA GLY A 311 0.66 7.01 25.85
C GLY A 311 0.10 6.39 24.56
N ARG A 312 0.92 6.43 23.48
CA ARG A 312 0.51 6.01 22.12
C ARG A 312 0.03 4.56 22.06
N LYS A 313 0.67 3.65 22.81
CA LYS A 313 0.32 2.22 22.82
C LYS A 313 -1.07 1.98 23.43
N ALA A 314 -1.34 2.56 24.61
CA ALA A 314 -2.64 2.44 25.26
C ALA A 314 -3.76 3.08 24.43
N ARG A 315 -3.50 4.26 23.85
CA ARG A 315 -4.46 4.94 22.94
C ARG A 315 -4.80 4.08 21.72
N ARG A 316 -3.81 3.48 21.05
CA ARG A 316 -4.04 2.60 19.89
C ARG A 316 -4.84 1.35 20.26
N ALA A 317 -4.53 0.72 21.40
CA ALA A 317 -5.28 -0.43 21.88
C ALA A 317 -6.75 -0.09 22.18
N ALA A 318 -7.02 1.08 22.77
CA ALA A 318 -8.38 1.55 23.03
C ALA A 318 -9.14 1.86 21.73
N LEU A 319 -8.50 2.52 20.76
CA LEU A 319 -9.07 2.73 19.42
C LEU A 319 -9.41 1.41 18.73
N SER A 320 -8.50 0.43 18.75
CA SER A 320 -8.74 -0.90 18.16
C SER A 320 -9.93 -1.61 18.81
N ARG A 321 -10.03 -1.57 20.15
CA ARG A 321 -11.14 -2.20 20.87
C ARG A 321 -12.49 -1.59 20.47
N ARG A 322 -12.60 -0.27 20.50
CA ARG A 322 -13.81 0.45 20.07
C ARG A 322 -14.18 0.12 18.63
N ALA A 323 -13.19 0.13 17.73
CA ALA A 323 -13.40 -0.19 16.32
C ALA A 323 -13.91 -1.63 16.13
N GLN A 324 -13.39 -2.61 16.88
CA GLN A 324 -13.85 -4.01 16.85
C GLN A 324 -15.27 -4.15 17.39
N GLU A 325 -15.59 -3.50 18.51
CA GLU A 325 -16.94 -3.52 19.07
C GLU A 325 -17.95 -2.92 18.09
N GLN A 326 -17.65 -1.77 17.50
CA GLN A 326 -18.57 -1.06 16.61
C GLN A 326 -18.72 -1.72 15.25
N ILE A 327 -17.66 -2.34 14.68
CA ILE A 327 -17.83 -3.07 13.43
C ILE A 327 -18.68 -4.32 13.64
N ASN A 328 -18.57 -5.00 14.79
CA ASN A 328 -19.39 -6.16 15.11
C ASN A 328 -20.88 -5.79 15.26
N VAL A 329 -21.17 -4.70 15.98
CA VAL A 329 -22.54 -4.18 16.13
C VAL A 329 -23.12 -3.80 14.77
N TRP A 330 -22.39 -2.98 14.01
CA TRP A 330 -22.82 -2.53 12.70
C TRP A 330 -23.06 -3.71 11.73
N TRP A 331 -22.17 -4.71 11.74
CA TRP A 331 -22.31 -5.90 10.90
C TRP A 331 -23.55 -6.71 11.27
N ALA A 332 -23.81 -6.93 12.56
CA ALA A 332 -24.98 -7.65 13.03
C ALA A 332 -26.29 -6.94 12.67
N GLU A 333 -26.32 -5.61 12.75
CA GLU A 333 -27.51 -4.80 12.47
C GLU A 333 -27.77 -4.58 10.98
N SER A 334 -26.71 -4.48 10.17
CA SER A 334 -26.81 -3.97 8.80
C SER A 334 -26.54 -5.01 7.71
N VAL A 335 -25.81 -6.09 8.04
CA VAL A 335 -25.36 -7.09 7.06
C VAL A 335 -26.00 -8.45 7.32
N SER A 336 -26.04 -8.90 8.57
CA SER A 336 -26.63 -10.19 8.94
C SER A 336 -28.15 -10.14 8.87
N ARG A 337 -28.74 -10.37 7.69
CA ARG A 337 -30.19 -10.59 7.55
C ARG A 337 -30.57 -11.95 8.17
N PRO A 338 -31.62 -12.04 9.01
CA PRO A 338 -32.24 -13.34 9.29
C PRO A 338 -32.90 -13.85 7.99
N GLY A 339 -32.39 -14.94 7.42
CA GLY A 339 -33.09 -15.68 6.35
C GLY A 339 -32.41 -15.80 4.99
N VAL A 340 -31.17 -15.36 4.82
CA VAL A 340 -30.36 -15.71 3.63
C VAL A 340 -29.30 -16.73 4.06
N SER A 341 -29.64 -18.01 3.90
CA SER A 341 -28.77 -19.17 4.13
C SER A 341 -28.13 -19.64 2.84
#